data_AF-A0A962SWS4-F1
#
_entry.id   AF-A0A962SWS4-F1
#
_cell.length_a   1.000
_cell.length_b   1.000
_cell.length_c   1.000
_cell.angle_alpha   90.00
_cell.angle_beta   90.00
_cell.angle_gamma   90.00
#
_symmetry.space_group_name_H-M   'P 1'
#
loop_
_entity.id
_entity.type
_entity.pdbx_description
1 polymer ?
#
loop_
_entity_poly.entity_id
_entity_poly.type
_entity_poly.pdbx_seq_one_letter_code
_entity_poly.pdbx_strand_id
1 'polypeptide(L)' 'MQPLAKKRILLGVTGGIAAYKSADLTRRLREAGAEVQVAMTPAATAFVAPLTFQAVS' A
#
# COMPACT_ATOMS: atom_id res chain seq x y z
N MET A 1 18.56 -9.96 -1.05
CA MET A 1 18.37 -9.61 -2.48
C MET A 1 17.09 -8.79 -2.56
N GLN A 2 17.06 -7.64 -3.25
CA GLN A 2 15.85 -6.81 -3.42
C GLN A 2 15.16 -7.20 -4.73
N PRO A 3 14.16 -8.11 -4.72
CA PRO A 3 13.60 -8.67 -5.95
C PRO A 3 12.80 -7.67 -6.79
N LEU A 4 12.38 -6.55 -6.20
CA LEU A 4 11.56 -5.52 -6.84
C LEU A 4 12.31 -4.20 -7.03
N ALA A 5 13.65 -4.20 -6.93
CA ALA A 5 14.47 -3.02 -7.12
C ALA A 5 14.12 -2.28 -8.43
N LYS A 6 13.95 -0.95 -8.35
CA LYS A 6 13.60 -0.06 -9.47
C LYS A 6 12.22 -0.32 -10.11
N LYS A 7 11.34 -1.10 -9.48
CA LYS A 7 9.95 -1.25 -9.92
C LYS A 7 9.09 -0.15 -9.30
N ARG A 8 8.18 0.40 -10.11
CA ARG A 8 7.17 1.37 -9.68
C ARG A 8 5.82 0.64 -9.65
N ILE A 9 5.15 0.64 -8.50
CA ILE A 9 3.92 -0.11 -8.26
C ILE A 9 2.83 0.85 -7.82
N LEU A 10 1.68 0.82 -8.52
CA LEU A 10 0.45 1.44 -8.04
C LEU A 10 -0.36 0.40 -7.27
N LEU A 11 -0.60 0.64 -5.98
CA LEU A 11 -1.45 -0.19 -5.13
C LEU A 11 -2.84 0.45 -5.03
N GLY A 12 -3.83 -0.16 -5.66
CA GLY A 12 -5.24 0.20 -5.53
C GLY A 12 -5.88 -0.48 -4.32
N VAL A 13 -6.48 0.28 -3.42
CA VAL A 13 -7.18 -0.24 -2.22
C VAL A 13 -8.66 0.10 -2.29
N THR A 14 -9.52 -0.92 -2.20
CA THR A 14 -10.99 -0.80 -2.25
C THR A 14 -11.65 -1.22 -0.93
N GLY A 15 -12.96 -1.01 -0.82
CA GLY A 15 -13.74 -1.33 0.39
C GLY A 15 -13.93 -2.84 0.59
N GLY A 16 -13.22 -3.40 1.55
CA GLY A 16 -13.37 -4.80 1.96
C GLY A 16 -12.57 -5.06 3.24
N ILE A 17 -12.89 -6.13 3.96
CA ILE A 17 -12.27 -6.43 5.26
C ILE A 17 -10.75 -6.59 5.17
N ALA A 18 -10.20 -6.95 4.01
CA ALA A 18 -8.77 -7.08 3.80
C ALA A 18 -8.02 -5.72 3.67
N ALA A 19 -8.73 -4.60 3.54
CA ALA A 19 -8.13 -3.29 3.29
C ALA A 19 -7.14 -2.88 4.40
N TYR A 20 -7.38 -3.21 5.67
CA TYR A 20 -6.43 -2.87 6.75
C TYR A 20 -5.04 -3.51 6.59
N LYS A 21 -4.96 -4.67 5.91
CA LYS A 21 -3.68 -5.37 5.65
C LYS A 21 -2.86 -4.72 4.54
N SER A 22 -3.45 -3.82 3.75
CA SER A 22 -2.75 -3.19 2.64
C SER A 22 -1.61 -2.25 3.11
N ALA A 23 -1.65 -1.76 4.35
CA ALA A 23 -0.52 -1.04 4.96
C ALA A 23 0.71 -1.95 5.13
N ASP A 24 0.54 -3.18 5.62
CA ASP A 24 1.63 -4.15 5.73
C ASP A 24 2.13 -4.58 4.34
N LEU A 25 1.22 -4.78 3.38
CA LEU A 25 1.60 -5.05 1.99
C LEU A 25 2.49 -3.95 1.41
N THR A 26 2.12 -2.68 1.63
CA THR A 26 2.90 -1.52 1.16
C THR A 26 4.31 -1.54 1.74
N ARG A 27 4.44 -1.78 3.05
CA ARG A 27 5.74 -1.92 3.72
C ARG A 27 6.59 -3.03 3.10
N ARG A 28 6.01 -4.22 2.92
CA ARG A 28 6.73 -5.38 2.35
C ARG A 28 7.18 -5.16 0.91
N LEU A 29 6.38 -4.46 0.10
CA LEU A 29 6.75 -4.09 -1.27
C LEU A 29 7.95 -3.12 -1.29
N ARG A 30 7.99 -2.15 -0.37
CA ARG A 30 9.15 -1.25 -0.23
C ARG A 30 10.39 -1.96 0.28
N GLU A 31 10.26 -2.83 1.28
CA GLU A 31 11.38 -3.68 1.77
C GLU A 31 11.97 -4.54 0.66
N ALA A 32 11.14 -4.96 -0.31
CA ALA A 32 11.57 -5.68 -1.51
C ALA A 32 12.23 -4.78 -2.58
N GLY A 33 12.27 -3.46 -2.39
CA GLY A 33 12.95 -2.48 -3.26
C GLY A 33 12.05 -1.71 -4.24
N ALA A 34 10.73 -1.82 -4.11
CA ALA A 34 9.79 -1.11 -4.99
C ALA A 34 9.52 0.33 -4.53
N GLU A 35 9.28 1.23 -5.48
CA GLU A 35 8.62 2.53 -5.27
C GLU A 35 7.10 2.28 -5.35
N VAL A 36 6.36 2.58 -4.27
CA VAL A 36 4.93 2.27 -4.17
C VAL A 36 4.12 3.53 -4.03
N GLN A 37 3.12 3.70 -4.89
CA GLN A 37 2.10 4.75 -4.78
C GLN A 37 0.76 4.10 -4.46
N VAL A 38 -0.02 4.68 -3.55
CA VAL A 38 -1.28 4.11 -3.10
C VAL A 38 -2.44 4.99 -3.58
N ALA A 39 -3.44 4.36 -4.20
CA ALA A 39 -4.71 4.98 -4.55
C ALA A 39 -5.84 4.25 -3.82
N MET A 40 -6.75 4.99 -3.20
CA MET A 40 -7.79 4.43 -2.35
C MET A 40 -9.18 4.88 -2.80
N THR A 41 -10.17 4.00 -2.68
CA THR A 41 -11.57 4.41 -2.83
C THR A 41 -12.11 4.98 -1.51
N PRO A 42 -13.20 5.79 -1.54
CA PRO A 42 -13.83 6.27 -0.31
C PRO A 42 -14.30 5.13 0.62
N ALA A 43 -14.70 3.97 0.07
CA ALA A 43 -15.09 2.83 0.88
C ALA A 43 -13.89 2.19 1.61
N ALA A 44 -12.68 2.25 1.05
CA ALA A 44 -11.47 1.76 1.70
C ALA A 44 -11.11 2.59 2.95
N THR A 45 -11.40 3.89 2.94
CA THR A 45 -11.05 4.79 4.05
C THR A 45 -11.83 4.50 5.32
N ALA A 46 -12.95 3.77 5.24
CA ALA A 46 -13.69 3.27 6.40
C ALA A 46 -12.95 2.14 7.15
N PHE A 47 -12.01 1.46 6.49
CA PHE A 47 -11.25 0.34 7.07
C PHE A 47 -9.81 0.73 7.42
N VAL A 48 -9.20 1.65 6.68
CA VAL A 48 -7.83 2.13 6.92
C VAL A 48 -7.70 3.59 6.47
N ALA A 49 -7.13 4.43 7.32
CA ALA A 49 -7.02 5.86 7.02
C ALA A 49 -5.93 6.13 5.96
N PRO A 50 -6.13 7.11 5.05
CA PRO A 50 -5.09 7.50 4.09
C PRO A 50 -3.76 7.88 4.74
N LEU A 51 -3.80 8.48 5.93
CA LEU A 51 -2.61 8.85 6.72
C LEU A 51 -1.72 7.65 7.05
N THR A 52 -2.29 6.45 7.20
CA THR A 52 -1.53 5.22 7.44
C THR A 52 -0.54 4.94 6.32
N PHE A 53 -0.88 5.27 5.07
CA PHE A 53 0.01 5.05 3.93
C PHE A 53 1.10 6.11 3.82
N GLN A 54 0.88 7.34 4.25
CA GLN A 54 1.91 8.39 4.22
C GLN A 54 3.12 8.05 5.08
N ALA A 55 2.92 7.28 6.16
CA ALA A 55 4.01 6.81 7.01
C ALA A 55 4.81 5.64 6.41
N VAL A 56 4.26 4.93 5.41
CA VAL A 56 4.83 3.68 4.89
C VAL A 56 5.00 3.62 3.37
N SER A 57 4.52 4.58 2.58
CA SER A 57 4.79 4.74 1.12
C SER A 57 6.05 5.54 0.85
#